data_AF-A0A6I1JAA6-F1
#
_entry.id   AF-A0A6I1JAA6-F1
#
_cell.length_a   1.000
_cell.length_b   1.000
_cell.length_c   1.000
_cell.angle_alpha   90.00
_cell.angle_beta   90.00
_cell.angle_gamma   90.00
#
_symmetry.space_group_name_H-M   'P 1'
#
loop_
_entity.id
_entity.type
_entity.pdbx_description
1 polymer ?
#
loop_
_entity_poly.entity_id
_entity_poly.type
_entity_poly.pdbx_seq_one_letter_code
_entity_poly.pdbx_strand_id
1 'polypeptide(L)'
;MPSRRDLLASFLAAPATLTLGRAAFAQATPLQAAAAAVADGQAISRDALLAFAREVAKSPYQAPRADVPRALAQLSLDQYRQIRKKPEQRVWAGENRGFVLDLLPAGNVFTTPVTIRTVDGGIIRDKRFSAEHYEFGGNTPLPADAAVPYTGFRAYAALNGQAVADEALVFQGASLFRALARGQVFGVMA
;
A
#
# COMPACT_ATOMS: atom_id res chain seq x y z
N MET A 1 -4.91 -13.01 88.99
CA MET A 1 -5.38 -13.82 87.85
C MET A 1 -6.34 -12.99 87.00
N PRO A 2 -5.91 -12.48 85.83
CA PRO A 2 -6.79 -11.96 84.80
C PRO A 2 -7.22 -13.08 83.83
N SER A 3 -8.42 -12.95 83.27
CA SER A 3 -9.19 -14.00 82.61
C SER A 3 -9.05 -14.04 81.07
N ARG A 4 -9.49 -15.17 80.50
CA ARG A 4 -9.35 -15.63 79.10
C ARG A 4 -10.38 -15.04 78.11
N ARG A 5 -10.79 -13.78 78.25
CA ARG A 5 -11.71 -13.14 77.31
C ARG A 5 -11.09 -11.86 76.76
N ASP A 6 -11.06 -11.78 75.44
CA ASP A 6 -10.70 -10.62 74.61
C ASP A 6 -9.20 -10.49 74.31
N LEU A 7 -8.52 -11.61 74.04
CA LEU A 7 -8.08 -11.98 72.68
C LEU A 7 -8.99 -11.44 71.54
N LEU A 8 -8.35 -10.78 70.55
CA LEU A 8 -8.86 -10.24 69.27
C LEU A 8 -9.37 -8.78 69.39
N ALA A 9 -8.75 -7.78 68.78
CA ALA A 9 -8.68 -7.65 67.32
C ALA A 9 -7.49 -6.79 66.84
N SER A 10 -6.56 -7.48 66.18
CA SER A 10 -5.93 -7.13 64.90
C SER A 10 -5.38 -5.71 64.65
N PHE A 11 -4.05 -5.64 64.66
CA PHE A 11 -3.22 -4.70 63.90
C PHE A 11 -3.71 -4.57 62.45
N LEU A 12 -4.05 -3.34 62.03
CA LEU A 12 -4.21 -2.97 60.62
C LEU A 12 -2.82 -2.83 59.99
N ALA A 13 -2.26 -3.95 59.54
CA ALA A 13 -1.15 -3.94 58.58
C ALA A 13 -1.74 -3.84 57.18
N ALA A 14 -1.44 -2.74 56.50
CA ALA A 14 -1.84 -2.47 55.13
C ALA A 14 -1.22 -3.49 54.15
N PRO A 15 -2.00 -4.07 53.21
CA PRO A 15 -1.42 -4.62 52.00
C PRO A 15 -1.35 -3.49 50.97
N ALA A 16 -0.17 -2.87 50.83
CA ALA A 16 0.16 -2.14 49.61
C ALA A 16 0.35 -3.19 48.50
N THR A 17 -0.75 -3.56 47.84
CA THR A 17 -0.73 -4.37 46.63
C THR A 17 -0.08 -3.55 45.52
N LEU A 18 1.23 -3.73 45.34
CA LEU A 18 1.93 -3.36 44.11
C LEU A 18 1.33 -4.21 42.98
N THR A 19 0.29 -3.69 42.33
CA THR A 19 -0.11 -4.14 41.01
C THR A 19 1.01 -3.79 40.04
N LEU A 20 2.00 -4.68 39.90
CA LEU A 20 2.83 -4.68 38.70
C LEU A 20 1.88 -4.91 37.53
N GLY A 21 1.46 -3.81 36.89
CA GLY A 21 0.78 -3.84 35.62
C GLY A 21 1.69 -4.59 34.65
N ARG A 22 1.42 -5.87 34.43
CA ARG A 22 1.88 -6.56 33.22
C ARG A 22 1.19 -5.83 32.08
N ALA A 23 1.89 -4.88 31.48
CA ALA A 23 1.54 -4.43 30.15
C ALA A 23 1.50 -5.70 29.28
N ALA A 24 0.30 -6.18 28.99
CA ALA A 24 0.10 -7.28 28.08
C ALA A 24 0.49 -6.75 26.70
N PHE A 25 1.75 -6.98 26.31
CA PHE A 25 2.14 -6.83 24.92
C PHE A 25 1.29 -7.81 24.13
N ALA A 26 0.31 -7.29 23.40
CA ALA A 26 -0.49 -8.10 22.48
C ALA A 26 0.48 -8.79 21.51
N GLN A 27 0.52 -10.12 21.55
CA GLN A 27 1.34 -10.88 20.61
C GLN A 27 0.79 -10.66 19.20
N ALA A 28 1.67 -10.28 18.28
CA ALA A 28 1.31 -10.13 16.88
C ALA A 28 0.75 -11.45 16.34
N THR A 29 -0.36 -11.40 15.61
CA THR A 29 -0.92 -12.58 14.94
C THR A 29 0.06 -13.07 13.87
N PRO A 30 -0.02 -14.35 13.44
CA PRO A 30 0.82 -14.87 12.35
C PRO A 30 0.74 -14.01 11.07
N LEU A 31 -0.45 -13.53 10.71
CA LEU A 31 -0.65 -12.63 9.59
C LEU A 31 0.08 -11.28 9.79
N GLN A 32 0.02 -10.71 10.99
CA GLN A 32 0.68 -9.44 11.31
C GLN A 32 2.21 -9.58 11.24
N ALA A 33 2.76 -10.67 11.75
CA ALA A 33 4.19 -10.97 11.67
C ALA A 33 4.63 -11.18 10.21
N ALA A 34 3.86 -11.93 9.41
CA ALA A 34 4.16 -12.14 8.01
C ALA A 34 4.03 -10.84 7.17
N ALA A 35 3.07 -9.98 7.48
CA ALA A 35 2.93 -8.67 6.86
C ALA A 35 4.13 -7.75 7.17
N ALA A 36 4.63 -7.79 8.40
CA ALA A 36 5.81 -7.03 8.82
C ALA A 36 7.08 -7.46 8.05
N ALA A 37 7.22 -8.76 7.73
CA ALA A 37 8.36 -9.28 6.97
C ALA A 37 8.43 -8.79 5.51
N VAL A 38 7.31 -8.30 4.96
CA VAL A 38 7.25 -7.74 3.60
C VAL A 38 7.03 -6.22 3.59
N ALA A 39 7.15 -5.55 4.74
CA ALA A 39 6.91 -4.12 4.90
C ALA A 39 8.02 -3.25 4.29
N ASP A 40 7.74 -1.94 4.21
CA ASP A 40 8.73 -0.92 3.82
C ASP A 40 10.03 -1.03 4.63
N GLY A 41 11.16 -0.89 3.96
CA GLY A 41 12.49 -0.97 4.57
C GLY A 41 13.01 -2.39 4.82
N GLN A 42 12.19 -3.43 4.64
CA GLN A 42 12.67 -4.81 4.73
C GLN A 42 13.41 -5.25 3.47
N ALA A 43 14.32 -6.22 3.62
CA ALA A 43 14.94 -6.86 2.48
C ALA A 43 13.93 -7.75 1.74
N ILE A 44 13.97 -7.74 0.41
CA ILE A 44 13.13 -8.62 -0.39
C ILE A 44 13.50 -10.08 -0.14
N SER A 45 12.51 -10.91 0.15
CA SER A 45 12.68 -12.36 0.29
C SER A 45 11.50 -13.09 -0.31
N ARG A 46 11.81 -14.05 -1.18
CA ARG A 46 10.79 -14.93 -1.78
C ARG A 46 10.07 -15.73 -0.71
N ASP A 47 10.80 -16.23 0.29
CA ASP A 47 10.23 -17.06 1.35
C ASP A 47 9.30 -16.23 2.25
N ALA A 48 9.68 -14.99 2.56
CA ALA A 48 8.82 -14.06 3.29
C ALA A 48 7.54 -13.74 2.52
N LEU A 49 7.65 -13.51 1.20
CA LEU A 49 6.48 -13.25 0.34
C LEU A 49 5.53 -14.45 0.27
N LEU A 50 6.08 -15.67 0.13
CA LEU A 50 5.29 -16.90 0.12
C LEU A 50 4.65 -17.16 1.49
N ALA A 51 5.35 -16.91 2.60
CA ALA A 51 4.79 -17.01 3.93
C ALA A 51 3.64 -16.04 4.13
N PHE A 52 3.81 -14.77 3.72
CA PHE A 52 2.74 -13.77 3.76
C PHE A 52 1.51 -14.21 2.94
N ALA A 53 1.70 -14.67 1.70
CA ALA A 53 0.60 -15.16 0.88
C ALA A 53 -0.15 -16.34 1.52
N ARG A 54 0.56 -17.28 2.17
CA ARG A 54 -0.06 -18.39 2.90
C ARG A 54 -0.90 -17.92 4.09
N GLU A 55 -0.40 -16.96 4.87
CA GLU A 55 -1.16 -16.41 6.00
C GLU A 55 -2.38 -15.62 5.56
N VAL A 56 -2.29 -14.89 4.44
CA VAL A 56 -3.45 -14.24 3.81
C VAL A 56 -4.48 -15.28 3.38
N ALA A 57 -4.06 -16.38 2.75
CA ALA A 57 -4.97 -17.42 2.27
C ALA A 57 -5.71 -18.19 3.40
N LYS A 58 -5.13 -18.25 4.60
CA LYS A 58 -5.78 -18.84 5.79
C LYS A 58 -6.81 -17.92 6.44
N SER A 59 -6.73 -16.63 6.15
CA SER A 59 -7.57 -15.61 6.78
C SER A 59 -8.91 -15.50 6.04
N PRO A 60 -10.02 -15.16 6.73
CA PRO A 60 -11.27 -14.86 6.07
C PRO A 60 -11.09 -13.76 5.00
N TYR A 61 -11.74 -13.94 3.85
CA TYR A 61 -11.69 -12.95 2.78
C TYR A 61 -12.20 -11.60 3.27
N GLN A 62 -11.40 -10.55 3.05
CA GLN A 62 -11.76 -9.17 3.31
C GLN A 62 -11.80 -8.42 1.99
N ALA A 63 -12.98 -7.92 1.62
CA ALA A 63 -13.12 -7.11 0.42
C ALA A 63 -12.23 -5.86 0.54
N PRO A 64 -11.36 -5.57 -0.44
CA PRO A 64 -10.57 -4.35 -0.44
C PRO A 64 -11.50 -3.13 -0.39
N ARG A 65 -11.35 -2.29 0.63
CA ARG A 65 -12.04 -1.01 0.73
C ARG A 65 -11.05 0.10 0.47
N ALA A 66 -11.28 0.87 -0.58
CA ALA A 66 -10.58 2.12 -0.81
C ALA A 66 -11.48 3.27 -0.34
N ASP A 67 -10.91 4.17 0.45
CA ASP A 67 -11.46 5.50 0.58
C ASP A 67 -10.95 6.33 -0.61
N VAL A 68 -11.77 6.43 -1.65
CA VAL A 68 -11.46 7.22 -2.85
C VAL A 68 -12.11 8.59 -2.66
N PRO A 69 -11.35 9.69 -2.70
CA PRO A 69 -11.94 11.02 -2.58
C PRO A 69 -13.07 11.21 -3.58
N ARG A 70 -14.18 11.77 -3.12
CA ARG A 70 -15.39 11.99 -3.95
C ARG A 70 -15.06 12.73 -5.26
N ALA A 71 -14.13 13.67 -5.20
CA ALA A 71 -13.64 14.42 -6.35
C ALA A 71 -13.06 13.53 -7.46
N LEU A 72 -12.46 12.39 -7.12
CA LEU A 72 -11.93 11.41 -8.09
C LEU A 72 -12.96 10.34 -8.46
N ALA A 73 -13.79 9.92 -7.51
CA ALA A 73 -14.81 8.89 -7.73
C ALA A 73 -15.91 9.34 -8.70
N GLN A 74 -16.20 10.64 -8.77
CA GLN A 74 -17.29 11.21 -9.60
C GLN A 74 -16.83 11.73 -10.96
N LEU A 75 -15.55 11.55 -11.31
CA LEU A 75 -15.03 11.96 -12.61
C LEU A 75 -15.63 11.09 -13.72
N SER A 76 -15.92 11.71 -14.86
CA SER A 76 -16.13 10.97 -16.11
C SER A 76 -14.84 10.24 -16.51
N LEU A 77 -14.96 9.25 -17.38
CA LEU A 77 -13.79 8.52 -17.87
C LEU A 77 -12.76 9.45 -18.56
N ASP A 78 -13.24 10.44 -19.30
CA ASP A 78 -12.35 11.39 -19.99
C ASP A 78 -11.68 12.34 -19.01
N GLN A 79 -12.39 12.79 -17.98
CA GLN A 79 -11.81 13.57 -16.88
C GLN A 79 -10.74 12.76 -16.14
N TYR A 80 -11.02 11.49 -15.82
CA TYR A 80 -10.06 10.61 -15.15
C TYR A 80 -8.78 10.42 -16.00
N ARG A 81 -8.92 10.24 -17.32
CA ARG A 81 -7.77 10.10 -18.25
C ARG A 81 -6.89 11.35 -18.34
N GLN A 82 -7.38 12.52 -17.93
CA GLN A 82 -6.57 13.73 -17.84
C GLN A 82 -5.64 13.73 -16.63
N ILE A 83 -5.90 12.90 -15.62
CA ILE A 83 -5.01 12.74 -14.48
C ILE A 83 -3.78 11.94 -14.93
N ARG A 84 -2.64 12.62 -15.02
CA ARG A 84 -1.38 12.04 -15.49
C ARG A 84 -0.28 12.33 -14.50
N LYS A 85 0.59 11.35 -14.26
CA LYS A 85 1.80 11.62 -13.49
C LYS A 85 2.77 12.43 -14.32
N LYS A 86 3.32 13.48 -13.71
CA LYS A 86 4.33 14.33 -14.32
C LYS A 86 5.53 13.48 -14.77
N PRO A 87 6.05 13.64 -16.00
CA PRO A 87 7.11 12.78 -16.54
C PRO A 87 8.34 12.64 -15.63
N GLU A 88 8.76 13.73 -15.00
CA GLU A 88 9.89 13.80 -14.07
C GLU A 88 9.62 13.15 -12.72
N GLN A 89 8.36 12.94 -12.37
CA GLN A 89 7.95 12.30 -11.11
C GLN A 89 7.69 10.79 -11.28
N ARG A 90 7.74 10.27 -12.50
CA ARG A 90 7.59 8.83 -12.78
C ARG A 90 8.64 8.02 -12.01
N VAL A 91 8.28 6.80 -11.65
CA VAL A 91 9.22 5.91 -10.95
C VAL A 91 10.39 5.62 -11.89
N TRP A 92 11.61 5.83 -11.37
CA TRP A 92 12.89 5.70 -12.08
C TRP A 92 13.12 6.70 -13.22
N ALA A 93 12.37 7.81 -13.26
CA ALA A 93 12.68 8.91 -14.16
C ALA A 93 14.11 9.41 -13.95
N GLY A 94 14.88 9.57 -15.02
CA GLY A 94 16.27 10.02 -14.97
C GLY A 94 17.30 8.96 -14.55
N GLU A 95 16.89 7.74 -14.19
CA GLU A 95 17.80 6.68 -13.73
C GLU A 95 18.34 5.78 -14.86
N ASN A 96 18.01 6.07 -16.12
CA ASN A 96 18.44 5.33 -17.32
C ASN A 96 18.23 3.80 -17.23
N ARG A 97 17.13 3.35 -16.63
CA ARG A 97 16.78 1.92 -16.49
C ARG A 97 16.17 1.30 -17.75
N GLY A 98 15.99 2.08 -18.82
CA GLY A 98 15.32 1.67 -20.07
C GLY A 98 13.78 1.70 -20.01
N PHE A 99 13.19 1.90 -18.84
CA PHE A 99 11.75 2.06 -18.64
C PHE A 99 11.43 2.91 -17.41
N VAL A 100 10.23 3.46 -17.35
CA VAL A 100 9.70 4.24 -16.22
C VAL A 100 8.26 3.83 -15.92
N LEU A 101 7.81 4.04 -14.69
CA LEU A 101 6.43 3.70 -14.28
C LEU A 101 5.59 4.93 -13.93
N ASP A 102 4.37 4.95 -14.45
CA ASP A 102 3.28 5.81 -14.00
C ASP A 102 2.36 5.01 -13.05
N LEU A 103 2.10 5.54 -11.86
CA LEU A 103 1.26 4.86 -10.86
C LEU A 103 -0.14 5.45 -10.93
N LEU A 104 -1.16 4.60 -11.03
CA LEU A 104 -2.53 5.01 -11.34
C LEU A 104 -3.34 5.18 -10.07
N PRO A 105 -3.71 6.42 -9.68
CA PRO A 105 -4.56 6.65 -8.52
C PRO A 105 -5.96 6.09 -8.74
N ALA A 106 -6.65 5.75 -7.66
CA ALA A 106 -8.06 5.37 -7.69
C ALA A 106 -8.94 6.54 -8.17
N GLY A 107 -9.99 6.22 -8.92
CA GLY A 107 -10.93 7.20 -9.47
C GLY A 107 -11.87 6.57 -10.51
N ASN A 108 -13.00 7.23 -10.75
CA ASN A 108 -14.07 6.73 -11.60
C ASN A 108 -14.41 5.25 -11.27
N VAL A 109 -14.29 4.33 -12.23
CA VAL A 109 -14.56 2.89 -12.07
C VAL A 109 -13.40 2.12 -11.41
N PHE A 110 -12.22 2.72 -11.30
CA PHE A 110 -11.04 2.10 -10.69
C PHE A 110 -11.03 2.40 -9.20
N THR A 111 -11.71 1.55 -8.42
CA THR A 111 -11.88 1.73 -6.97
C THR A 111 -11.27 0.61 -6.14
N THR A 112 -10.79 -0.47 -6.76
CA THR A 112 -10.15 -1.58 -6.04
C THR A 112 -8.67 -1.25 -5.81
N PRO A 113 -8.24 -1.01 -4.56
CA PRO A 113 -6.88 -0.57 -4.28
C PRO A 113 -5.88 -1.71 -4.38
N VAL A 114 -4.66 -1.39 -4.81
CA VAL A 114 -3.49 -2.26 -4.79
C VAL A 114 -2.34 -1.54 -4.10
N THR A 115 -1.53 -2.30 -3.36
CA THR A 115 -0.29 -1.76 -2.76
C THR A 115 0.84 -1.90 -3.77
N ILE A 116 1.51 -0.79 -4.08
CA ILE A 116 2.66 -0.78 -5.00
C ILE A 116 3.92 -0.49 -4.21
N ARG A 117 4.92 -1.36 -4.38
CA ARG A 117 6.24 -1.28 -3.77
C ARG A 117 7.31 -1.43 -4.84
N THR A 118 8.40 -0.66 -4.74
CA THR A 118 9.62 -0.94 -5.52
C THR A 118 10.60 -1.72 -4.68
N VAL A 119 11.57 -2.34 -5.34
CA VAL A 119 12.72 -2.95 -4.69
C VAL A 119 13.96 -2.24 -5.22
N ASP A 120 14.61 -1.46 -4.35
CA ASP A 120 15.78 -0.66 -4.67
C ASP A 120 16.95 -1.14 -3.80
N GLY A 121 18.01 -1.66 -4.41
CA GLY A 121 19.14 -2.26 -3.69
C GLY A 121 18.76 -3.48 -2.82
N GLY A 122 17.72 -4.23 -3.23
CA GLY A 122 17.20 -5.35 -2.45
C GLY A 122 16.27 -4.94 -1.29
N ILE A 123 15.99 -3.64 -1.12
CA ILE A 123 15.12 -3.12 -0.06
C ILE A 123 13.77 -2.73 -0.62
N ILE A 124 12.70 -3.17 0.05
CA ILE A 124 11.32 -2.83 -0.26
C ILE A 124 11.07 -1.35 0.05
N ARG A 125 10.46 -0.64 -0.91
CA ARG A 125 10.11 0.78 -0.81
C ARG A 125 8.65 1.01 -1.16
N ASP A 126 7.86 1.43 -0.17
CA ASP A 126 6.46 1.80 -0.36
C ASP A 126 6.34 3.00 -1.30
N LYS A 127 5.37 2.95 -2.21
CA LYS A 127 4.99 4.09 -3.04
C LYS A 127 3.67 4.65 -2.54
N ARG A 128 3.73 5.88 -2.02
CA ARG A 128 2.57 6.64 -1.56
C ARG A 128 2.17 7.68 -2.60
N PHE A 129 0.88 7.97 -2.66
CA PHE A 129 0.34 9.03 -3.48
C PHE A 129 0.79 10.40 -2.95
N SER A 130 1.06 11.31 -3.88
CA SER A 130 1.28 12.73 -3.64
C SER A 130 0.61 13.49 -4.78
N ALA A 131 -0.33 14.38 -4.46
CA ALA A 131 -1.07 15.13 -5.47
C ALA A 131 -0.13 15.98 -6.34
N GLU A 132 0.98 16.47 -5.79
CA GLU A 132 1.96 17.31 -6.49
C GLU A 132 2.67 16.58 -7.63
N HIS A 133 2.70 15.25 -7.60
CA HIS A 133 3.29 14.42 -8.66
C HIS A 133 2.38 14.27 -9.89
N TYR A 134 1.15 14.77 -9.82
CA TYR A 134 0.15 14.61 -10.88
C TYR A 134 -0.27 15.95 -11.47
N GLU A 135 -0.59 15.91 -12.76
CA GLU A 135 -1.35 16.92 -13.46
C GLU A 135 -2.80 16.46 -13.50
N PHE A 136 -3.73 17.35 -13.15
CA PHE A 136 -5.17 17.04 -13.10
C PHE A 136 -5.92 17.51 -14.36
N GLY A 137 -5.23 18.13 -15.33
CA GLY A 137 -5.85 18.71 -16.51
C GLY A 137 -6.87 19.79 -16.15
N GLY A 138 -8.10 19.66 -16.66
CA GLY A 138 -9.21 20.56 -16.33
C GLY A 138 -9.91 20.26 -14.99
N ASN A 139 -9.47 19.23 -14.27
CA ASN A 139 -10.08 18.85 -12.99
C ASN A 139 -9.52 19.68 -11.83
N THR A 140 -10.31 19.84 -10.77
CA THR A 140 -9.84 20.46 -9.53
C THR A 140 -8.70 19.63 -8.93
N PRO A 141 -7.51 20.22 -8.70
CA PRO A 141 -6.42 19.52 -8.04
C PRO A 141 -6.80 19.08 -6.62
N LEU A 142 -6.21 17.97 -6.18
CA LEU A 142 -6.36 17.53 -4.80
C LEU A 142 -5.44 18.32 -3.85
N PRO A 143 -5.83 18.43 -2.56
CA PRO A 143 -4.92 18.92 -1.51
C PRO A 143 -3.61 18.12 -1.46
N ALA A 144 -2.53 18.78 -1.03
CA ALA A 144 -1.20 18.14 -0.94
C ALA A 144 -1.17 16.94 0.04
N ASP A 145 -2.01 16.98 1.08
CA ASP A 145 -2.16 15.93 2.09
C ASP A 145 -3.20 14.86 1.71
N ALA A 146 -3.79 14.93 0.51
CA ALA A 146 -4.77 13.94 0.07
C ALA A 146 -4.15 12.54 0.00
N ALA A 147 -4.77 11.59 0.69
CA ALA A 147 -4.43 10.18 0.58
C ALA A 147 -5.31 9.52 -0.49
N VAL A 148 -4.68 8.98 -1.53
CA VAL A 148 -5.39 8.23 -2.58
C VAL A 148 -4.68 6.90 -2.78
N PRO A 149 -5.40 5.77 -2.73
CA PRO A 149 -4.78 4.48 -3.04
C PRO A 149 -4.49 4.36 -4.53
N TYR A 150 -3.52 3.53 -4.88
CA TYR A 150 -3.28 3.14 -6.26
C TYR A 150 -4.20 2.00 -6.67
N THR A 151 -4.47 1.88 -7.96
CA THR A 151 -5.27 0.80 -8.56
C THR A 151 -4.50 0.02 -9.61
N GLY A 152 -3.29 0.46 -9.92
CA GLY A 152 -2.49 -0.09 -11.00
C GLY A 152 -1.27 0.75 -11.32
N PHE A 153 -0.56 0.35 -12.37
CA PHE A 153 0.55 1.10 -12.94
C PHE A 153 0.65 0.88 -14.45
N ARG A 154 1.30 1.82 -15.13
CA ARG A 154 1.67 1.74 -16.54
C ARG A 154 3.19 1.80 -16.65
N ALA A 155 3.77 0.92 -17.45
CA ALA A 155 5.17 0.97 -17.80
C ALA A 155 5.34 1.63 -19.17
N TYR A 156 6.33 2.52 -19.26
CA TYR A 156 6.74 3.16 -20.50
C TYR A 156 8.17 2.75 -20.83
N ALA A 157 8.42 2.38 -22.09
CA ALA A 157 9.76 2.02 -22.57
C ALA A 157 9.96 2.52 -24.01
N ALA A 158 11.20 2.79 -24.41
CA ALA A 158 11.52 3.20 -25.78
C ALA A 158 11.55 1.98 -26.73
N LEU A 159 10.39 1.36 -26.97
CA LEU A 159 10.31 0.11 -27.71
C LEU A 159 10.63 0.30 -29.19
N ASN A 160 10.21 1.41 -29.79
CA ASN A 160 10.37 1.68 -31.22
C ASN A 160 11.51 2.67 -31.55
N GLY A 161 12.45 2.88 -30.62
CA GLY A 161 13.61 3.77 -30.84
C GLY A 161 13.26 5.26 -30.87
N GLN A 162 12.07 5.64 -30.42
CA GLN A 162 11.67 7.03 -30.30
C GLN A 162 12.22 7.67 -29.02
N ALA A 163 12.41 9.00 -29.06
CA ALA A 163 12.75 9.79 -27.89
C ALA A 163 11.62 9.82 -26.84
N VAL A 164 10.37 9.63 -27.28
CA VAL A 164 9.19 9.51 -26.41
C VAL A 164 8.97 8.04 -26.08
N ALA A 165 8.81 7.73 -24.78
CA ALA A 165 8.59 6.36 -24.35
C ALA A 165 7.18 5.87 -24.71
N ASP A 166 7.10 4.70 -25.35
CA ASP A 166 5.87 4.00 -25.69
C ASP A 166 5.26 3.37 -24.43
N GLU A 167 3.92 3.40 -24.30
CA GLU A 167 3.25 2.63 -23.24
C GLU A 167 3.44 1.14 -23.54
N ALA A 168 4.31 0.48 -22.79
CA ALA A 168 4.66 -0.91 -23.01
C ALA A 168 3.72 -1.89 -22.30
N LEU A 169 3.16 -1.49 -21.16
CA LEU A 169 2.39 -2.37 -20.31
C LEU A 169 1.48 -1.60 -19.35
N VAL A 170 0.31 -2.16 -19.06
CA VAL A 170 -0.65 -1.62 -18.08
C VAL A 170 -1.19 -2.76 -17.22
N PHE A 171 -1.10 -2.59 -15.90
CA PHE A 171 -1.84 -3.36 -14.90
C PHE A 171 -2.87 -2.45 -14.26
N GLN A 172 -4.17 -2.70 -14.47
CA GLN A 172 -5.24 -1.98 -13.78
C GLN A 172 -6.56 -2.74 -13.90
N GLY A 173 -7.24 -2.95 -12.77
CA GLY A 173 -8.52 -3.66 -12.72
C GLY A 173 -8.34 -5.15 -12.40
N ALA A 174 -8.30 -5.47 -11.11
CA ALA A 174 -8.01 -6.81 -10.58
C ALA A 174 -6.63 -7.32 -11.03
N SER A 175 -6.55 -8.58 -11.48
CA SER A 175 -5.31 -9.20 -11.95
C SER A 175 -5.07 -9.02 -13.46
N LEU A 176 -5.83 -8.13 -14.11
CA LEU A 176 -5.77 -7.94 -15.55
C LEU A 176 -4.58 -7.08 -15.97
N PHE A 177 -3.95 -7.47 -17.08
CA PHE A 177 -2.92 -6.66 -17.72
C PHE A 177 -2.92 -6.75 -19.23
N ARG A 178 -2.32 -5.73 -19.85
CA ARG A 178 -1.99 -5.71 -21.27
C ARG A 178 -0.54 -5.32 -21.43
N ALA A 179 0.13 -5.91 -22.40
CA ALA A 179 1.51 -5.61 -22.73
C ALA A 179 1.71 -5.61 -24.24
N LEU A 180 2.72 -4.89 -24.71
CA LEU A 180 3.12 -4.86 -26.11
C LEU A 180 4.64 -4.93 -26.24
N ALA A 181 5.09 -5.55 -27.32
CA ALA A 181 6.47 -5.53 -27.77
C ALA A 181 6.67 -4.59 -28.97
N ARG A 182 7.92 -4.41 -29.38
CA ARG A 182 8.27 -3.62 -30.59
C ARG A 182 7.43 -4.06 -31.79
N GLY A 183 6.86 -3.09 -32.50
CA GLY A 183 6.05 -3.35 -33.70
C GLY A 183 4.66 -3.93 -33.44
N GLN A 184 4.19 -3.97 -32.19
CA GLN A 184 2.86 -4.45 -31.84
C GLN A 184 1.91 -3.29 -31.47
N VAL A 185 0.61 -3.55 -31.61
CA VAL A 185 -0.46 -2.74 -31.03
C VAL A 185 -1.08 -3.50 -29.85
N PHE A 186 -1.75 -2.79 -28.94
CA PHE A 186 -2.47 -3.47 -27.85
C PHE A 186 -3.52 -4.45 -28.41
N GLY A 187 -3.43 -5.70 -27.96
CA GLY A 187 -4.36 -6.76 -28.30
C GLY A 187 -5.09 -7.27 -27.05
N VAL A 188 -4.81 -8.51 -26.69
CA VAL A 188 -5.54 -9.26 -25.65
C VAL A 188 -5.23 -8.72 -24.24
N MET A 189 -6.20 -8.84 -23.35
CA MET A 189 -6.00 -8.70 -21.90
C MET A 189 -5.79 -10.09 -21.29
N ALA A 190 -4.77 -10.23 -20.45
CA ALA A 190 -4.43 -11.45 -19.72
C ALA A 190 -4.75 -11.32 -18.23
#